data_AF-A0A8X6VY16-F1
#
_entry.id   AF-A0A8X6VY16-F1
#
_cell.length_a   1.000
_cell.length_b   1.000
_cell.length_c   1.000
_cell.angle_alpha   90.00
_cell.angle_beta   90.00
_cell.angle_gamma   90.00
#
_symmetry.space_group_name_H-M   'P 1'
#
loop_
_entity.id
_entity.type
_entity.pdbx_description
1 polymer ?
#
loop_
_entity_poly.entity_id
_entity_poly.type
_entity_poly.pdbx_seq_one_letter_code
_entity_poly.pdbx_strand_id
1 'polypeptide(L)'
;MITNFFIPELNNHDVQELWFRQDGATCHAARATIDLLKDTFGDRLISRFGPSLVYADKPQTLDHSEDNIRRVIADIRPQMLEEVIENWTSRLDYIRASRGSHMPEIIFKM
;
A
#
# COMPACT_ATOMS: atom_id res chain seq x y z
N MET A 1 2.33 -16.50 -0.71
CA MET A 1 2.48 -15.23 -1.44
C MET A 1 3.68 -14.45 -0.91
N ILE A 2 3.75 -14.12 0.39
CA ILE A 2 4.87 -13.33 0.94
C ILE A 2 6.23 -14.01 0.74
N THR A 3 6.38 -15.27 1.19
CA THR A 3 7.65 -16.01 1.08
C THR A 3 8.02 -16.41 -0.35
N ASN A 4 7.04 -16.81 -1.16
CA ASN A 4 7.28 -17.49 -2.42
C ASN A 4 7.23 -16.56 -3.65
N PHE A 5 6.79 -15.31 -3.46
CA PHE A 5 6.63 -14.34 -4.55
C PHE A 5 7.12 -12.96 -4.12
N PHE A 6 6.50 -12.34 -3.11
CA PHE A 6 6.78 -10.95 -2.77
C PHE A 6 8.23 -10.70 -2.33
N ILE A 7 8.74 -11.47 -1.37
CA ILE A 7 10.13 -11.30 -0.88
C ILE A 7 11.16 -11.55 -2.01
N PRO A 8 11.06 -12.63 -2.81
CA PRO A 8 11.97 -12.83 -3.95
C PRO A 8 12.06 -11.66 -4.95
N GLU A 9 10.96 -10.95 -5.21
CA GLU A 9 10.97 -9.79 -6.11
C GLU A 9 11.75 -8.59 -5.56
N LEU A 10 12.00 -8.56 -4.24
CA LEU A 10 12.78 -7.50 -3.59
C LEU A 10 14.29 -7.73 -3.62
N ASN A 11 14.76 -8.86 -4.17
CA ASN A 11 16.18 -9.22 -4.15
C ASN A 11 17.12 -8.19 -4.81
N ASN A 12 16.59 -7.34 -5.70
CA ASN A 12 17.35 -6.27 -6.36
C ASN A 12 17.28 -4.92 -5.61
N HIS A 13 16.66 -4.88 -4.43
CA HIS A 13 16.45 -3.68 -3.64
C HIS A 13 17.07 -3.83 -2.25
N ASP A 14 17.59 -2.73 -1.70
CA ASP A 14 18.05 -2.71 -0.32
C ASP A 14 16.85 -2.63 0.63
N VAL A 15 16.39 -3.79 1.09
CA VAL A 15 15.24 -3.92 2.01
C VAL A 15 15.46 -3.23 3.36
N GLN A 16 16.71 -2.88 3.72
CA GLN A 16 16.99 -2.15 4.96
C GLN A 16 16.59 -0.68 4.88
N GLU A 17 16.48 -0.14 3.68
CA GLU A 17 16.07 1.23 3.41
C GLU A 17 14.56 1.35 3.10
N LEU A 18 13.83 0.22 3.08
CA LEU A 18 12.41 0.19 2.70
C LEU A 18 11.46 0.13 3.90
N TRP A 19 10.35 0.84 3.77
CA TRP A 19 9.18 0.75 4.64
C TRP A 19 8.06 -0.02 3.94
N PHE A 20 7.52 -1.05 4.60
CA PHE A 20 6.38 -1.80 4.09
C PHE A 20 5.08 -1.29 4.71
N ARG A 21 4.07 -1.02 3.87
CA ARG A 21 2.73 -0.62 4.31
C ARG A 21 1.65 -1.55 3.76
N GLN A 22 0.75 -2.01 4.61
CA GLN A 22 -0.45 -2.75 4.23
C GLN A 22 -1.70 -2.24 4.94
N ASP A 23 -2.88 -2.69 4.50
CA ASP A 23 -4.13 -2.38 5.16
C ASP A 23 -4.36 -3.25 6.42
N GLY A 24 -5.57 -3.20 6.96
CA GLY A 24 -5.95 -3.82 8.22
C GLY A 24 -6.87 -5.01 8.07
N ALA A 25 -7.02 -5.55 6.86
CA ALA A 25 -7.90 -6.69 6.66
C ALA A 25 -7.46 -7.85 7.56
N THR A 26 -8.41 -8.61 8.08
CA THR A 26 -8.16 -9.66 9.09
C THR A 26 -7.11 -10.68 8.63
N CYS A 27 -7.03 -10.97 7.33
CA CYS A 27 -6.02 -11.85 6.74
C CYS A 27 -4.59 -11.25 6.73
N HIS A 28 -4.46 -9.93 6.66
CA HIS A 28 -3.20 -9.19 6.68
C HIS A 28 -2.69 -8.89 8.10
N ALA A 29 -3.59 -8.86 9.07
CA ALA A 29 -3.28 -8.68 10.49
C ALA A 29 -3.02 -10.00 11.26
N ALA A 30 -3.07 -11.15 10.58
CA ALA A 30 -2.77 -12.43 11.21
C ALA A 30 -1.33 -12.45 11.75
N ARG A 31 -1.14 -12.99 12.96
CA ARG A 31 0.16 -12.94 13.66
C ARG A 31 1.30 -13.56 12.85
N ALA A 32 1.05 -14.71 12.23
CA ALA A 32 2.02 -15.37 11.36
C ALA A 32 2.43 -14.50 10.15
N THR A 33 1.49 -13.74 9.58
CA THR A 33 1.76 -12.80 8.49
C THR A 33 2.61 -11.62 8.97
N ILE A 34 2.28 -11.05 10.13
CA ILE A 34 3.03 -9.94 10.73
C ILE A 34 4.44 -10.37 11.14
N ASP A 35 4.60 -11.54 11.74
CA ASP A 35 5.90 -12.06 12.18
C ASP A 35 6.82 -12.28 10.97
N LEU A 36 6.29 -12.81 9.86
CA LEU A 36 7.03 -12.98 8.62
C LEU A 36 7.47 -11.64 8.00
N LEU A 37 6.59 -10.63 8.01
CA LEU A 37 6.94 -9.30 7.51
C LEU A 37 7.96 -8.61 8.41
N LYS A 38 7.91 -8.81 9.73
CA LYS A 38 8.89 -8.28 10.68
C LYS A 38 10.27 -8.88 10.50
N ASP A 39 10.37 -10.15 10.10
CA ASP A 39 11.65 -10.79 9.81
C ASP A 39 12.38 -10.08 8.64
N THR A 40 11.64 -9.59 7.65
CA THR A 40 12.20 -8.89 6.49
C THR A 40 12.38 -7.39 6.71
N PHE A 41 11.38 -6.71 7.29
CA PHE A 41 11.33 -5.25 7.37
C PHE A 41 11.61 -4.69 8.78
N GLY A 42 11.75 -5.54 9.79
CA GLY A 42 11.95 -5.11 11.18
C GLY A 42 10.83 -4.19 11.68
N ASP A 43 11.22 -3.07 12.28
CA ASP A 43 10.30 -2.03 12.77
C ASP A 43 9.73 -1.14 11.64
N ARG A 44 10.16 -1.31 10.39
CA ARG A 44 9.72 -0.53 9.22
C ARG A 44 8.42 -1.05 8.60
N LEU A 45 7.49 -1.52 9.43
CA LEU A 45 6.21 -2.12 9.05
C LEU A 45 5.02 -1.27 9.54
N ILE A 46 4.17 -0.81 8.62
CA ILE A 46 2.96 -0.02 8.91
C ILE A 46 1.70 -0.80 8.46
N SER A 47 0.74 -1.03 9.36
CA SER A 47 -0.50 -1.78 9.03
C SER A 47 -1.77 -1.20 9.67
N ARG A 48 -2.75 -0.80 8.83
CA ARG A 48 -4.22 -0.76 9.02
C ARG A 48 -4.96 0.14 7.99
N PHE A 49 -6.05 -0.40 7.41
CA PHE A 49 -7.12 0.09 6.50
C PHE A 49 -6.84 1.16 5.42
N GLY A 50 -7.16 0.84 4.15
CA GLY A 50 -7.32 1.77 3.03
C GLY A 50 -8.01 1.13 1.81
N PRO A 51 -8.77 1.88 0.98
CA PRO A 51 -9.50 1.35 -0.19
C PRO A 51 -8.58 1.09 -1.40
N SER A 52 -8.95 0.11 -2.24
CA SER A 52 -8.16 -0.35 -3.40
C SER A 52 -8.71 0.16 -4.74
N LEU A 53 -7.83 0.71 -5.57
CA LEU A 53 -8.12 1.20 -6.93
C LEU A 53 -8.27 0.07 -7.96
N VAL A 54 -7.84 -1.15 -7.63
CA VAL A 54 -7.88 -2.32 -8.53
C VAL A 54 -9.30 -2.72 -8.92
N TYR A 55 -10.31 -2.32 -8.14
CA TYR A 55 -11.70 -2.71 -8.33
C TYR A 55 -12.57 -1.63 -9.01
N ALA A 56 -11.97 -0.59 -9.58
CA ALA A 56 -12.69 0.56 -10.15
C ALA A 56 -13.73 0.16 -11.22
N ASP A 57 -13.45 -0.87 -12.02
CA ASP A 57 -14.29 -1.37 -13.11
C ASP A 57 -14.99 -2.70 -12.79
N LYS A 58 -14.93 -3.17 -11.54
CA LYS A 58 -15.65 -4.35 -11.02
C LYS A 58 -15.46 -5.61 -11.89
N PRO A 59 -14.21 -6.10 -12.06
CA PRO A 59 -13.94 -7.26 -12.90
C PRO A 59 -14.74 -8.48 -12.41
N GLN A 60 -15.35 -9.20 -13.35
CA GLN A 60 -16.20 -10.38 -13.06
C GLN A 60 -15.41 -11.70 -13.09
N THR A 61 -14.13 -11.66 -13.49
CA THR A 61 -13.24 -12.82 -13.58
C THR A 61 -11.87 -12.50 -12.98
N LEU A 62 -11.16 -13.56 -12.55
CA LEU A 62 -9.80 -13.44 -12.03
C LEU A 62 -8.83 -12.92 -13.09
N ASP A 63 -8.89 -13.47 -14.30
CA ASP A 63 -8.03 -13.07 -15.42
C ASP A 63 -8.18 -11.57 -15.74
N HIS A 64 -9.42 -11.07 -15.74
CA HIS A 64 -9.66 -9.64 -15.98
C HIS A 64 -9.12 -8.75 -14.86
N SER A 65 -9.26 -9.19 -13.60
CA SER A 65 -8.64 -8.48 -12.47
C SER A 65 -7.11 -8.49 -12.56
N GLU A 66 -6.51 -9.60 -13.01
CA GLU A 66 -5.06 -9.70 -13.19
C GLU A 66 -4.57 -8.77 -14.31
N ASP A 67 -5.25 -8.75 -15.46
CA ASP A 67 -4.95 -7.85 -16.56
C ASP A 67 -5.07 -6.38 -16.15
N ASN A 68 -6.08 -6.04 -15.35
CA ASN A 68 -6.23 -4.70 -14.80
C ASN A 68 -5.08 -4.33 -13.87
N ILE A 69 -4.64 -5.23 -12.99
CA ILE A 69 -3.48 -5.00 -12.14
C ILE A 69 -2.23 -4.75 -13.00
N ARG A 70 -1.98 -5.61 -13.99
CA ARG A 70 -0.82 -5.50 -14.90
C ARG A 70 -0.84 -4.16 -15.66
N ARG A 71 -1.99 -3.79 -16.21
CA ARG A 71 -2.17 -2.53 -16.95
C ARG A 71 -1.96 -1.31 -16.05
N VAL A 72 -2.58 -1.29 -14.87
CA VAL A 72 -2.46 -0.16 -13.94
C VAL A 72 -1.03 -0.01 -13.45
N ILE A 73 -0.34 -1.12 -13.13
CA ILE A 73 1.07 -1.09 -12.72
C ILE A 73 1.95 -0.53 -13.85
N ALA A 74 1.72 -0.96 -15.09
CA ALA A 74 2.50 -0.49 -16.24
C ALA A 74 2.33 1.02 -16.51
N ASP A 75 1.23 1.61 -16.07
CA ASP A 75 0.90 3.04 -16.26
C ASP A 75 1.33 3.92 -15.07
N ILE A 76 1.97 3.36 -14.04
CA ILE A 76 2.46 4.14 -12.89
C ILE A 76 3.62 5.03 -13.35
N ARG A 77 3.38 6.34 -13.37
CA ARG A 77 4.38 7.36 -13.70
C ARG A 77 5.13 7.82 -12.44
N PRO A 78 6.42 8.22 -12.52
CA PRO A 78 7.16 8.76 -11.38
C PRO A 78 6.46 9.92 -10.68
N GLN A 79 5.85 10.83 -11.45
CA GLN A 79 5.05 11.94 -10.92
C GLN A 79 3.90 11.46 -10.02
N MET A 80 3.24 10.36 -10.39
CA MET A 80 2.15 9.80 -9.57
C MET A 80 2.67 9.32 -8.21
N LEU A 81 3.90 8.80 -8.16
CA LEU A 81 4.54 8.42 -6.90
C LEU A 81 4.87 9.64 -6.05
N GLU A 82 5.39 10.71 -6.65
CA GLU A 82 5.66 11.99 -5.96
C GLU A 82 4.37 12.57 -5.35
N GLU A 83 3.30 12.67 -6.14
CA GLU A 83 1.99 13.16 -5.70
C GLU A 83 1.42 12.33 -4.54
N VAL A 84 1.61 11.01 -4.56
CA VAL A 84 1.20 10.12 -3.46
C VAL A 84 1.97 10.43 -2.18
N ILE A 85 3.29 10.66 -2.25
CA ILE A 85 4.12 10.99 -1.09
C ILE A 85 3.78 12.38 -0.53
N GLU A 86 3.58 13.37 -1.39
CA GLU A 86 3.14 14.71 -0.99
C GLU A 86 1.77 14.67 -0.31
N ASN A 87 0.83 13.92 -0.88
CA ASN A 87 -0.49 13.74 -0.31
C ASN A 87 -0.40 13.06 1.06
N TRP A 88 0.42 12.01 1.20
CA TRP A 88 0.63 11.36 2.49
C TRP A 88 1.18 12.30 3.56
N THR A 89 2.19 13.10 3.21
CA THR A 89 2.80 14.08 4.12
C THR A 89 1.77 15.10 4.59
N SER A 90 0.98 15.64 3.65
CA SER A 90 -0.11 16.59 3.95
C SER A 90 -1.16 15.99 4.90
N ARG A 91 -1.50 14.70 4.74
CA ARG A 91 -2.44 14.01 5.63
C ARG A 91 -1.88 13.83 7.03
N LEU A 92 -0.60 13.53 7.17
CA LEU A 92 0.04 13.41 8.48
C LEU A 92 0.04 14.74 9.23
N ASP A 93 0.34 15.83 8.53
CA ASP A 93 0.31 17.18 9.10
C ASP A 93 -1.11 17.54 9.59
N TYR A 94 -2.13 17.23 8.79
CA TYR A 94 -3.52 17.40 9.20
C TYR A 94 -3.86 16.60 10.45
N ILE A 95 -3.55 15.29 10.47
CA ILE A 95 -3.83 14.40 11.60
C ILE A 95 -3.15 14.91 12.88
N ARG A 96 -1.91 15.39 12.76
CA ARG A 96 -1.16 15.97 13.87
C ARG A 96 -1.84 17.24 14.39
N ALA A 97 -2.22 18.15 13.50
CA ALA A 97 -2.91 19.40 13.86
C ALA A 97 -4.30 19.15 14.46
N SER A 98 -5.02 18.14 13.96
CA SER A 98 -6.38 17.77 14.37
C SER A 98 -6.42 16.83 15.58
N ARG A 99 -5.26 16.46 16.15
CA ARG A 99 -5.10 15.50 17.24
C ARG A 99 -5.78 14.16 16.96
N GLY A 100 -5.69 13.67 15.72
CA GLY A 100 -6.27 12.40 15.31
C GLY A 100 -7.74 12.46 14.93
N SER A 101 -8.32 13.65 14.75
CA SER A 101 -9.71 13.77 14.29
C SER A 101 -9.87 13.31 12.84
N HIS A 102 -11.09 12.90 12.49
CA HIS A 102 -11.44 12.53 11.12
C HIS A 102 -11.16 13.68 10.15
N MET A 103 -10.55 13.34 9.01
CA MET A 103 -10.32 14.29 7.94
C MET A 103 -11.62 14.47 7.14
N PRO A 104 -12.04 15.71 6.85
CA PRO A 104 -13.14 15.95 5.92
C PRO A 104 -12.80 15.37 4.54
N GLU A 105 -13.83 14.98 3.77
CA GLU A 105 -13.69 14.24 2.51
C GLU A 105 -12.53 14.76 1.65
N ILE A 106 -11.58 13.86 1.40
CA ILE A 106 -10.44 14.13 0.53
C ILE A 106 -10.94 14.01 -0.90
N ILE A 107 -11.35 15.13 -1.49
CA ILE A 107 -11.55 15.19 -2.93
C ILE A 107 -10.15 15.11 -3.54
N PHE A 108 -9.81 13.96 -4.12
CA PHE A 108 -8.68 13.87 -5.04
C PHE A 108 -8.93 14.91 -6.13
N LYS A 109 -8.18 16.01 -6.13
CA LYS A 109 -8.13 16.88 -7.30
C LYS A 109 -7.43 16.07 -8.38
N MET A 110 -8.21 15.60 -9.34
CA MET A 110 -7.75 15.14 -10.65
C MET A 110 -7.05 16.29 -11.39
#